data_AF-A0A352S3D1-F1
#
_entry.id   AF-A0A352S3D1-F1
#
_cell.length_a   1.000
_cell.length_b   1.000
_cell.length_c   1.000
_cell.angle_alpha   90.00
_cell.angle_beta   90.00
_cell.angle_gamma   90.00
#
_symmetry.space_group_name_H-M   'P 1'
#
loop_
_entity.id
_entity.type
_entity.pdbx_description
1 polymer ?
#
loop_
_entity_poly.entity_id
_entity_poly.type
_entity_poly.pdbx_seq_one_letter_code
_entity_poly.pdbx_strand_id
1 'polypeptide(L)'
;MLWVKAFHILFVTSWFAGLFYLPRIFVNLAMETDAASVKRLLLMARKLFRFMTMLAVPAIVFGLWLFLGYGIGRGAGQGWMHAKLAL
;
A
#
# COMPACT_ATOMS: atom_id res chain seq x y z
N MET A 1 12.28 16.42 -10.63
CA MET A 1 12.52 15.02 -10.19
C MET A 1 12.24 14.74 -8.72
N LEU A 2 12.30 15.73 -7.81
CA LEU A 2 11.85 15.53 -6.42
C LEU A 2 10.34 15.35 -6.30
N TRP A 3 9.53 16.09 -7.07
CA TRP A 3 8.07 16.04 -7.00
C TRP A 3 7.50 14.65 -7.26
N VAL A 4 7.95 13.96 -8.32
CA VAL A 4 7.47 12.59 -8.64
C VAL A 4 7.87 11.59 -7.54
N LYS A 5 9.08 11.71 -6.98
CA LYS A 5 9.52 10.90 -5.84
C LYS A 5 8.71 11.21 -4.57
N ALA A 6 8.46 12.48 -4.29
CA ALA A 6 7.68 12.93 -3.14
C ALA A 6 6.23 12.44 -3.23
N PHE A 7 5.58 12.57 -4.39
CA PHE A 7 4.25 12.01 -4.62
C PHE A 7 4.24 10.49 -4.46
N HIS A 8 5.21 9.77 -5.04
CA HIS A 8 5.31 8.32 -4.87
C HIS A 8 5.44 7.91 -3.39
N ILE A 9 6.33 8.54 -2.63
CA ILE A 9 6.51 8.27 -1.19
C ILE A 9 5.24 8.62 -0.41
N LEU A 10 4.54 9.71 -0.75
CA LEU A 10 3.31 10.11 -0.08
C LEU A 10 2.17 9.12 -0.35
N PHE A 11 2.03 8.63 -1.58
CA PHE A 11 1.05 7.57 -1.91
C PHE A 11 1.41 6.24 -1.25
N VAL A 12 2.69 5.85 -1.23
CA VAL A 12 3.14 4.61 -0.58
C VAL A 12 2.93 4.68 0.94
N THR A 13 3.31 5.78 1.60
CA THR A 13 3.12 5.94 3.05
C THR A 13 1.64 6.00 3.44
N SER A 14 0.80 6.70 2.66
CA SER A 14 -0.65 6.72 2.86
C SER A 14 -1.28 5.34 2.68
N TRP A 15 -0.81 4.56 1.70
CA TRP A 15 -1.25 3.18 1.48
C TRP A 15 -0.82 2.25 2.62
N PHE A 16 0.44 2.35 3.05
CA PHE A 16 1.00 1.53 4.14
C PHE A 16 0.31 1.79 5.48
N ALA A 17 -0.07 3.04 5.75
CA ALA A 17 -0.88 3.40 6.92
C ALA A 17 -2.23 2.68 6.92
N GLY A 18 -2.88 2.56 5.75
CA GLY A 18 -4.10 1.77 5.60
C GLY A 18 -3.91 0.28 5.88
N LEU A 19 -2.79 -0.29 5.41
CA LEU A 19 -2.45 -1.70 5.62
C LEU A 19 -2.25 -2.03 7.11
N PHE A 20 -1.59 -1.16 7.87
CA PHE A 20 -1.39 -1.35 9.31
C PHE A 20 -2.63 -1.11 10.17
N TYR A 21 -3.64 -0.40 9.65
CA TYR A 21 -4.87 -0.13 10.40
C TYR A 21 -5.88 -1.31 10.30
N LEU A 22 -5.80 -2.11 9.23
CA LEU A 22 -6.68 -3.25 9.00
C LEU A 22 -6.58 -4.36 10.07
N PRO A 23 -5.38 -4.81 10.51
CA PRO A 23 -5.23 -5.83 11.56
C PRO A 23 -5.92 -5.43 12.88
N ARG A 24 -5.84 -4.15 13.25
CA ARG A 24 -6.48 -3.63 14.46
C ARG A 24 -8.00 -3.81 14.44
N ILE A 25 -8.63 -3.60 13.28
CA ILE A 25 -10.08 -3.82 13.12
C ILE A 25 -10.39 -5.32 13.19
N PHE A 26 -9.54 -6.18 12.61
CA PHE A 26 -9.74 -7.62 12.65
C PHE A 26 -9.58 -8.22 14.05
N VAL A 27 -8.66 -7.72 14.87
CA VAL A 27 -8.55 -8.13 16.28
C VAL A 27 -9.81 -7.77 17.04
N ASN A 28 -10.32 -6.54 16.89
CA ASN A 28 -11.57 -6.13 17.51
C ASN A 28 -12.76 -6.97 17.02
N LEU A 29 -12.79 -7.32 15.73
CA LEU A 29 -13.82 -8.19 15.15
C LEU A 29 -13.80 -9.60 15.75
N ALA A 30 -12.61 -10.14 16.05
CA ALA A 30 -12.44 -11.46 16.64
C ALA A 30 -12.80 -11.51 18.14
N MET A 31 -12.72 -10.38 18.83
CA MET A 31 -13.06 -10.28 20.26
C MET A 31 -14.54 -9.98 20.51
N GLU A 32 -15.27 -9.49 19.51
CA GLU A 32 -16.67 -9.08 19.65
C GLU A 32 -17.63 -10.25 19.38
N THR A 33 -18.59 -10.47 20.28
CA THR A 33 -19.61 -11.52 20.16
C THR A 33 -20.98 -11.00 19.73
N ASP A 34 -21.21 -9.69 19.82
CA ASP A 34 -22.46 -9.06 19.40
C ASP A 34 -22.55 -8.88 17.87
N ALA A 35 -23.62 -9.41 17.28
CA ALA A 35 -23.85 -9.40 15.84
C ALA A 35 -24.04 -7.98 15.26
N ALA A 36 -24.57 -7.04 16.04
CA ALA A 36 -24.74 -5.65 15.59
C ALA A 36 -23.39 -4.91 15.53
N SER A 37 -22.55 -5.10 16.53
CA SER A 37 -21.20 -4.54 16.63
C SER A 37 -20.26 -5.12 15.56
N VAL A 38 -20.33 -6.44 15.31
CA VAL A 38 -19.60 -7.13 14.24
C VAL A 38 -19.93 -6.53 12.87
N LYS A 39 -21.22 -6.35 12.52
CA LYS A 39 -21.62 -5.74 11.23
C LYS A 39 -21.04 -4.34 11.04
N ARG A 40 -20.99 -3.55 12.10
CA ARG A 40 -20.47 -2.17 12.07
C ARG A 40 -18.95 -2.13 11.86
N LEU A 41 -18.21 -2.98 12.59
CA LEU A 41 -16.76 -3.18 12.43
C LEU A 41 -16.40 -3.66 11.02
N LEU A 42 -17.16 -4.63 10.50
CA LEU A 42 -16.94 -5.20 9.16
C LEU A 42 -17.20 -4.16 8.06
N LEU A 43 -18.18 -3.27 8.26
CA LEU A 43 -18.45 -2.15 7.36
C LEU A 43 -17.31 -1.12 7.37
N MET A 44 -16.75 -0.81 8.55
CA MET A 44 -15.56 0.04 8.67
C MET A 44 -14.34 -0.58 7.98
N ALA A 45 -14.07 -1.87 8.22
CA ALA A 45 -12.98 -2.60 7.58
C ALA A 45 -13.10 -2.54 6.05
N ARG A 46 -14.31 -2.74 5.51
CA ARG A 46 -14.54 -2.75 4.06
C ARG A 46 -14.38 -1.37 3.42
N LYS A 47 -14.83 -0.31 4.11
CA LYS A 47 -14.60 1.08 3.68
C LYS A 47 -13.12 1.43 3.65
N LEU A 48 -12.38 1.04 4.70
CA LEU A 48 -10.95 1.26 4.79
C LEU A 48 -10.19 0.47 3.72
N PHE A 49 -10.53 -0.80 3.51
CA PHE A 49 -9.90 -1.63 2.48
C PHE A 49 -10.09 -1.00 1.10
N ARG A 50 -11.30 -0.56 0.76
CA ARG A 50 -11.56 0.13 -0.52
C ARG A 50 -10.73 1.41 -0.68
N PHE A 51 -10.59 2.20 0.37
CA PHE A 51 -9.77 3.42 0.35
C PHE A 51 -8.27 3.10 0.17
N MET A 52 -7.79 2.07 0.89
CA MET A 52 -6.44 1.55 0.77
C MET A 52 -6.17 1.05 -0.66
N THR A 53 -7.05 0.22 -1.23
CA THR A 53 -6.89 -0.30 -2.61
C THR A 53 -6.91 0.83 -3.64
N MET A 54 -7.78 1.83 -3.48
CA MET A 54 -7.82 3.00 -4.38
C MET A 54 -6.52 3.81 -4.32
N LEU A 55 -5.89 3.93 -3.14
CA LEU A 55 -4.58 4.58 -2.98
C LEU A 55 -3.40 3.70 -3.45
N ALA A 56 -3.55 2.38 -3.42
CA ALA A 56 -2.54 1.43 -3.87
C ALA A 56 -2.27 1.55 -5.37
N VAL A 57 -3.33 1.76 -6.17
CA VAL A 57 -3.22 1.86 -7.63
C VAL A 57 -2.26 2.98 -8.07
N PRO A 58 -2.44 4.26 -7.66
CA PRO A 58 -1.49 5.31 -8.00
C PRO A 58 -0.12 5.09 -7.35
N ALA A 59 -0.04 4.53 -6.13
CA ALA A 59 1.24 4.20 -5.51
C ALA A 59 2.08 3.26 -6.39
N ILE A 60 1.48 2.18 -6.89
CA ILE A 60 2.11 1.22 -7.79
C ILE A 60 2.42 1.84 -9.15
N VAL A 61 1.49 2.61 -9.73
CA VAL A 61 1.70 3.28 -11.03
C VAL A 61 2.86 4.27 -10.98
N PHE A 62 2.96 5.11 -9.94
CA PHE A 62 4.09 6.01 -9.77
C PHE A 62 5.41 5.26 -9.51
N GLY A 63 5.36 4.12 -8.82
CA GLY A 63 6.52 3.26 -8.63
C GLY A 63 7.00 2.63 -9.93
N LEU A 64 6.07 2.12 -10.74
CA LEU A 64 6.33 1.54 -12.05
C LEU A 64 6.83 2.60 -13.04
N TRP A 65 6.30 3.83 -12.97
CA TRP A 65 6.76 4.96 -13.77
C TRP A 65 8.19 5.38 -13.42
N LEU A 66 8.56 5.37 -12.13
CA LEU A 66 9.94 5.62 -11.70
C LEU A 66 10.90 4.50 -12.15
N PHE A 67 10.42 3.26 -12.17
CA PHE A 67 11.18 2.09 -12.63
C PHE A 67 11.40 2.11 -14.17
N LEU A 68 10.33 2.26 -14.95
CA LEU A 68 10.35 2.20 -16.42
C LEU A 68 10.84 3.51 -17.06
N GLY A 69 10.38 4.65 -16.56
CA GLY A 69 10.63 5.97 -17.16
C GLY A 69 11.95 6.61 -16.71
N TYR A 70 12.52 6.18 -15.57
CA TYR A 70 13.71 6.81 -15.00
C TYR A 70 14.91 5.88 -14.84
N GLY A 71 14.75 4.58 -15.09
CA GLY A 71 15.85 3.62 -15.03
C GLY A 71 16.49 3.53 -13.64
N ILE A 72 15.74 3.79 -12.57
CA ILE A 72 16.17 3.43 -11.21
C ILE A 72 16.28 1.91 -11.21
N GLY A 73 17.50 1.43 -11.43
CA GLY A 73 17.85 0.02 -11.53
C GLY A 73 18.38 -0.49 -12.87
N ARG A 74 18.46 0.36 -13.92
CA ARG A 74 19.14 0.05 -15.20
C ARG A 74 20.53 0.67 -15.34
N GLY A 75 21.00 1.42 -14.33
CA GLY A 75 22.34 2.02 -14.28
C GLY A 75 23.39 1.08 -13.66
N ALA A 76 24.65 1.25 -14.06
CA ALA A 76 25.79 0.51 -13.53
C ALA A 76 25.86 0.62 -11.99
N GLY A 77 25.74 -0.51 -11.30
CA GLY A 77 25.71 -0.61 -9.83
C GLY A 77 24.38 -1.07 -9.21
N GLN A 78 23.34 -1.32 -10.01
CA GLN A 78 22.00 -1.69 -9.51
C GLN A 78 21.65 -3.19 -9.66
N GLY A 79 22.64 -4.08 -9.57
CA GLY A 79 22.43 -5.53 -9.67
C GLY A 79 21.46 -6.10 -8.62
N TRP A 80 21.29 -5.42 -7.48
CA TRP A 80 20.35 -5.80 -6.43
C TRP A 80 18.88 -5.81 -6.89
N MET A 81 18.51 -4.96 -7.85
CA MET A 81 17.13 -4.93 -8.35
C MET A 81 16.83 -6.12 -9.27
N HIS A 82 17.82 -6.57 -10.04
CA HIS A 82 17.72 -7.80 -10.83
C HIS A 82 17.74 -9.04 -9.94
N ALA A 83 18.55 -9.05 -8.87
CA ALA A 83 18.54 -10.11 -7.87
C ALA A 83 17.17 -10.23 -7.18
N LYS A 84 16.49 -9.10 -6.92
CA LYS A 84 15.13 -9.07 -6.35
C LYS A 84 14.00 -9.51 -7.29
N LEU A 85 14.24 -9.53 -8.60
CA LEU A 85 13.24 -9.93 -9.60
C LEU A 85 13.46 -11.37 -10.08
N ALA A 86 14.67 -11.90 -9.94
CA ALA A 86 15.02 -13.27 -10.30
C ALA A 86 14.88 -14.28 -9.15
N LEU A 87 14.82 -13.80 -7.89
CA LEU A 87 14.64 -14.59 -6.67
C LEU A 87 13.29 -14.29 -6.04
#